data_AF-A0A8E2EDU4-F1
#
_entry.id   AF-A0A8E2EDU4-F1
#
_cell.length_a   1.000
_cell.length_b   1.000
_cell.length_c   1.000
_cell.angle_alpha   90.00
_cell.angle_beta   90.00
_cell.angle_gamma   90.00
#
_symmetry.space_group_name_H-M   'P 1'
#
loop_
_entity.id
_entity.type
_entity.pdbx_description
1 polymer ?
#
loop_
_entity_poly.entity_id
_entity_poly.type
_entity_poly.pdbx_seq_one_letter_code
_entity_poly.pdbx_strand_id
1 'polypeptide(L)'
;FQCPLCFKEFTRAENLRSHQRTHTHERPFICGICARSFVRQQECKRHERLQHGEKQFQCGGQFKDGRSWGCNKRFARREGLAIHQRSETGRRCIKLFLEQE
;
A
#
# COMPACT_ATOMS: atom_id res chain seq x y z
N PHE A 1 18.48 7.84 -18.44
CA PHE A 1 19.47 7.89 -17.34
C PHE A 1 19.95 6.47 -17.03
N GLN A 2 21.24 6.16 -17.19
CA GLN A 2 21.76 4.79 -17.07
C GLN A 2 22.58 4.58 -15.78
N CYS A 3 22.45 3.40 -15.17
CA CYS A 3 23.28 3.00 -14.04
C CYS A 3 24.68 2.56 -14.49
N PRO A 4 25.78 3.11 -13.95
CA PRO A 4 27.12 2.73 -14.37
C PRO A 4 27.54 1.33 -13.87
N LEU A 5 26.86 0.76 -12.86
CA LEU A 5 27.24 -0.51 -12.25
C LEU A 5 26.56 -1.72 -12.90
N CYS A 6 25.32 -1.56 -13.36
CA CYS A 6 24.54 -2.66 -13.94
C CYS A 6 23.86 -2.30 -15.26
N PHE A 7 24.18 -1.13 -15.82
CA PHE A 7 23.72 -0.64 -17.11
C PHE A 7 22.20 -0.53 -17.27
N LYS A 8 21.42 -0.68 -16.19
CA LYS A 8 19.97 -0.49 -16.20
C LYS A 8 19.61 0.94 -16.55
N GLU A 9 18.61 1.07 -17.40
CA GLU A 9 18.09 2.36 -17.84
C GLU A 9 16.87 2.79 -17.04
N PHE A 10 16.81 4.08 -16.75
CA PHE A 10 15.72 4.73 -16.05
C PHE A 10 15.26 5.96 -16.83
N THR A 11 13.95 6.15 -16.83
CA THR A 11 13.28 7.30 -17.45
C THR A 11 13.48 8.60 -16.67
N ARG A 12 13.81 8.52 -15.38
CA ARG A 12 13.91 9.68 -14.46
C ARG A 12 15.19 9.61 -13.62
N ALA A 13 15.83 10.75 -13.39
CA ALA A 13 17.12 10.83 -12.69
C ALA A 13 17.03 10.41 -11.21
N GLU A 14 15.94 10.76 -10.53
CA GLU A 14 15.65 10.37 -9.15
C GLU A 14 15.46 8.85 -8.99
N ASN A 15 14.98 8.17 -10.04
CA ASN A 15 14.85 6.72 -10.06
C ASN A 15 16.22 6.07 -10.18
N LEU A 16 17.09 6.63 -11.03
CA LEU A 16 18.49 6.22 -11.12
C LEU A 16 19.21 6.44 -9.78
N ARG A 17 19.12 7.64 -9.17
CA ARG A 17 19.76 7.92 -7.85
C ARG A 17 19.28 6.97 -6.77
N SER A 18 17.97 6.74 -6.69
CA SER A 18 17.41 5.79 -5.73
C SER A 18 17.83 4.34 -6.03
N HIS A 19 18.02 3.99 -7.30
CA HIS A 19 18.53 2.68 -7.69
C HIS A 19 20.01 2.52 -7.32
N GLN A 20 20.85 3.54 -7.47
CA GLN A 20 22.25 3.46 -7.09
C GLN A 20 22.44 3.08 -5.62
N ARG A 21 21.55 3.52 -4.74
CA ARG A 21 21.53 3.12 -3.32
C ARG A 21 21.33 1.62 -3.10
N THR A 22 20.80 0.87 -4.08
CA THR A 22 20.70 -0.60 -3.96
C THR A 22 22.06 -1.28 -4.09
N HIS A 23 23.03 -0.63 -4.74
CA HIS A 23 24.39 -1.14 -4.85
C HIS A 23 25.24 -0.76 -3.64
N THR A 24 25.03 0.43 -3.06
CA THR A 24 25.77 0.90 -1.88
C THR A 24 25.16 0.40 -0.56
N HIS A 25 24.00 -0.24 -0.62
CA HIS A 25 23.18 -0.61 0.55
C HIS A 25 22.81 0.56 1.47
N GLU A 26 22.92 1.80 0.98
CA GLU A 26 22.59 2.99 1.75
C GLU A 26 21.07 3.08 1.94
N ARG A 27 20.63 3.13 3.19
CA ARG A 27 19.22 3.18 3.58
C ARG A 27 18.95 4.39 4.48
N PRO A 28 18.91 5.60 3.90
CA PRO A 28 18.83 6.84 4.67
C PRO A 28 17.47 7.04 5.37
N PHE A 29 16.44 6.29 4.99
CA PHE A 29 15.10 6.44 5.57
C PHE A 29 14.85 5.39 6.64
N ILE A 30 14.84 5.79 7.89
CA ILE A 30 14.66 4.91 9.04
C ILE A 30 13.26 5.12 9.62
N CYS A 31 12.56 4.02 9.87
CA CYS A 31 11.29 4.03 10.58
C CYS A 31 11.53 4.46 12.03
N GLY A 32 10.90 5.55 12.47
CA GLY A 32 11.07 6.08 13.82
C GLY A 32 10.53 5.19 14.94
N ILE A 33 9.80 4.12 14.61
CA ILE A 33 9.10 3.25 15.58
C ILE A 33 9.84 1.92 15.78
N CYS A 34 10.29 1.27 14.71
CA CYS A 34 10.98 -0.02 14.78
C CYS A 34 12.41 0.01 14.24
N ALA A 35 12.97 1.19 13.96
CA ALA A 35 14.32 1.41 13.46
C ALA A 35 14.67 0.70 12.13
N ARG A 36 13.68 0.16 11.41
CA ARG A 36 13.89 -0.49 10.11
C ARG A 36 14.25 0.54 9.04
N SER A 37 15.29 0.26 8.26
CA SER A 37 15.82 1.18 7.25
C SER A 37 15.38 0.84 5.82
N PHE A 38 15.17 1.87 4.99
CA PHE A 38 14.65 1.83 3.63
C PHE A 38 15.45 2.73 2.68
N VAL A 39 15.44 2.36 1.40
CA VAL A 39 16.17 3.08 0.33
C VAL A 39 15.40 4.32 -0.15
N ARG A 40 14.05 4.27 -0.09
CA ARG A 40 13.18 5.36 -0.52
C ARG A 40 12.24 5.81 0.58
N GLN A 41 11.99 7.12 0.66
CA GLN A 41 11.08 7.70 1.66
C GLN A 41 9.66 7.12 1.58
N GLN A 42 9.14 6.92 0.36
CA GLN A 42 7.83 6.34 0.13
C GLN A 42 7.70 4.90 0.66
N GLU A 43 8.80 4.14 0.67
CA GLU A 43 8.83 2.78 1.22
C GLU A 43 8.77 2.81 2.75
N CYS A 44 9.51 3.73 3.38
CA CYS A 44 9.46 3.96 4.82
C CYS A 44 8.07 4.40 5.29
N LYS A 45 7.49 5.44 4.66
CA LYS A 45 6.13 5.92 4.95
C LYS A 45 5.08 4.82 4.74
N ARG A 46 5.24 4.00 3.70
CA ARG A 46 4.36 2.85 3.44
C ARG A 46 4.49 1.80 4.54
N HIS A 47 5.71 1.49 4.96
CA HIS A 47 5.97 0.54 6.03
C HIS A 47 5.35 1.01 7.35
N GLU A 48 5.57 2.28 7.73
CA GLU A 48 4.96 2.88 8.92
C GLU A 48 3.44 2.73 8.89
N ARG A 49 2.79 3.08 7.77
CA ARG A 49 1.34 2.90 7.63
C ARG A 49 0.87 1.46 7.77
N LEU A 50 1.65 0.49 7.27
CA LEU A 50 1.28 -0.92 7.27
C LEU A 50 1.53 -1.63 8.60
N GLN A 51 2.51 -1.19 9.38
CA GLN A 51 2.94 -1.87 10.61
C GLN A 51 2.54 -1.12 11.87
N HIS A 52 2.50 0.19 11.81
CA HIS A 52 2.25 1.08 12.95
C HIS A 52 1.09 2.04 12.73
N GLY A 53 0.65 2.20 11.47
CA GLY A 53 -0.47 3.05 11.12
C GLY A 53 -1.81 2.37 11.34
N GLU A 54 -2.82 3.19 11.56
CA GLU A 54 -4.19 2.72 11.67
C GLU A 54 -4.71 2.20 10.33
N LYS A 55 -5.55 1.15 10.39
CA LYS A 55 -6.24 0.63 9.21
C LYS A 55 -7.42 1.55 8.88
N GLN A 56 -7.16 2.58 8.07
CA GLN A 56 -8.13 3.63 7.76
C GLN A 56 -9.15 3.24 6.68
N PHE A 57 -8.89 2.21 5.88
CA PHE A 57 -9.78 1.84 4.78
C PHE A 57 -10.74 0.75 5.21
N GLN A 58 -12.00 1.09 5.48
CA GLN A 58 -13.02 0.15 5.89
C GLN A 58 -13.85 -0.34 4.70
N CYS A 59 -14.14 -1.64 4.67
CA CYS A 59 -15.14 -2.18 3.76
C CYS A 59 -16.54 -1.87 4.29
N GLY A 60 -17.21 -0.91 3.64
CA GLY A 60 -18.62 -0.55 3.92
C GLY A 60 -19.64 -1.46 3.21
N GLY A 61 -19.22 -2.60 2.67
CA GLY A 61 -20.12 -3.50 1.95
C GLY A 61 -20.98 -4.34 2.88
N GLN A 62 -22.23 -4.59 2.47
CA GLN A 62 -23.19 -5.42 3.21
C GLN A 62 -23.23 -6.85 2.65
N PHE A 63 -23.38 -7.85 3.52
CA PHE A 63 -23.49 -9.23 3.05
C PHE A 63 -24.86 -9.50 2.41
N LYS A 64 -24.88 -10.25 1.31
CA LYS A 64 -26.12 -10.62 0.59
C LYS A 64 -27.09 -11.53 1.39
N ASP A 65 -26.66 -12.11 2.50
CA ASP A 65 -27.41 -13.11 3.28
C ASP A 65 -28.29 -12.50 4.39
N GLY A 66 -28.52 -11.18 4.38
CA GLY A 66 -29.57 -10.52 5.18
C GLY A 66 -29.36 -10.54 6.71
N ARG A 67 -28.32 -11.19 7.21
CA ARG A 67 -27.91 -11.12 8.62
C ARG A 67 -27.01 -9.92 8.81
N SER A 68 -27.66 -8.83 9.23
CA SER A 68 -27.08 -7.51 9.47
C SER A 68 -25.82 -7.57 10.36
N TRP A 69 -24.66 -7.55 9.71
CA TRP A 69 -23.47 -6.86 10.20
C TRP A 69 -22.61 -6.52 8.97
N GLY A 70 -22.34 -5.25 8.72
CA GLY A 70 -21.49 -4.84 7.59
C GLY A 70 -20.12 -5.51 7.66
N CYS A 71 -19.47 -5.72 6.50
CA CYS A 71 -18.18 -6.40 6.42
C CYS A 71 -17.15 -5.84 7.42
N ASN A 72 -17.14 -4.52 7.62
CA ASN A 72 -16.35 -3.77 8.60
C ASN A 72 -14.84 -4.09 8.59
N LYS A 73 -14.35 -4.85 7.60
CA LYS A 73 -12.93 -5.18 7.47
C LYS A 73 -12.15 -3.92 7.18
N ARG A 74 -11.18 -3.65 8.06
CA ARG A 74 -10.27 -2.52 7.94
C ARG A 74 -8.98 -2.97 7.27
N PHE A 75 -8.52 -2.16 6.32
CA PHE A 75 -7.30 -2.34 5.55
C PHE A 75 -6.41 -1.13 5.76
N ALA A 76 -5.09 -1.37 5.79
CA ALA A 76 -4.09 -0.30 5.86
C ALA A 76 -3.90 0.41 4.50
N ARG A 77 -4.37 -0.17 3.39
CA ARG A 77 -4.24 0.39 2.04
C ARG A 77 -5.51 0.17 1.20
N ARG A 78 -5.84 1.14 0.34
CA ARG A 78 -6.95 1.08 -0.61
C ARG A 78 -6.87 -0.10 -1.58
N GLU A 79 -5.66 -0.44 -2.01
CA GLU A 79 -5.42 -1.60 -2.89
C GLU A 79 -5.88 -2.91 -2.24
N GLY A 80 -5.57 -3.11 -0.96
CA GLY A 80 -6.02 -4.28 -0.19
C GLY A 80 -7.54 -4.33 -0.04
N LEU A 81 -8.18 -3.17 0.19
CA LEU A 81 -9.64 -3.05 0.16
C LEU A 81 -10.21 -3.40 -1.23
N ALA A 82 -9.59 -2.92 -2.31
CA ALA A 82 -10.04 -3.19 -3.67
C ALA A 82 -9.89 -4.68 -4.05
N ILE A 83 -8.80 -5.33 -3.64
CA ILE A 83 -8.62 -6.78 -3.81
C ILE A 83 -9.67 -7.54 -3.01
N HIS A 84 -9.88 -7.15 -1.75
CA HIS A 84 -10.91 -7.74 -0.92
C HIS A 84 -12.28 -7.66 -1.60
N GLN A 85 -12.69 -6.49 -2.09
CA GLN A 85 -13.95 -6.27 -2.82
C GLN A 85 -14.07 -7.14 -4.09
N ARG A 86 -12.97 -7.37 -4.82
CA ARG A 86 -12.97 -8.20 -6.05
C ARG A 86 -12.97 -9.70 -5.78
N SER A 87 -12.43 -10.15 -4.65
CA SER A 87 -12.40 -11.55 -4.24
C SER A 87 -13.81 -12.10 -3.94
N GLU A 88 -14.01 -13.42 -3.96
CA GLU A 88 -15.31 -14.05 -3.64
C GLU A 88 -15.83 -13.66 -2.25
N THR A 89 -14.92 -13.50 -1.28
CA THR A 89 -15.25 -13.00 0.06
C THR A 89 -15.77 -11.56 0.06
N GLY A 90 -15.42 -10.75 -0.94
CA GLY A 90 -15.92 -9.39 -1.13
C GLY A 90 -17.04 -9.26 -2.16
N ARG A 91 -17.21 -10.20 -3.11
CA ARG A 91 -18.41 -10.28 -3.97
C ARG A 91 -19.68 -10.59 -3.19
N ARG A 92 -19.53 -11.25 -2.03
CA ARG A 92 -20.59 -11.39 -1.03
C ARG A 92 -20.94 -10.06 -0.35
N CYS A 93 -20.05 -9.05 -0.39
CA CYS A 93 -20.26 -7.71 0.16
C CYS A 93 -20.71 -6.75 -0.95
N ILE A 94 -21.98 -6.36 -1.00
CA ILE A 94 -22.49 -5.39 -1.97
C ILE A 94 -21.89 -4.01 -1.64
N LYS A 95 -21.29 -3.35 -2.64
CA LYS A 95 -20.91 -1.93 -2.54
C LYS A 95 -22.21 -1.14 -2.50
N LEU A 96 -22.56 -0.56 -1.34
CA LEU A 96 -23.53 0.53 -1.30
C LEU A 96 -22.94 1.64 -2.18
N PHE A 97 -23.36 1.69 -3.44
CA PHE A 97 -23.17 2.87 -4.25
C PHE A 97 -24.01 3.93 -3.52
N LEU A 98 -23.34 4.86 -2.85
CA LEU A 98 -23.97 6.15 -2.59
C LEU A 98 -24.17 6.76 -3.97
N GLU A 99 -25.35 6.50 -4.55
CA GLU A 99 -25.91 7.32 -5.60
C GLU A 99 -26.06 8.71 -4.98
N GLN A 100 -25.12 9.60 -5.32
CA GLN A 100 -25.38 11.03 -5.29
C GLN A 100 -26.15 11.30 -6.58
N GLU A 101 -27.47 11.42 -6.45
CA GLU A 101 -28.26 12.33 -7.29
C GLU A 101 -28.25 13.72 -6.64
#